data_AF-A0A7T3V5R8-F1
#
_entry.id   AF-A0A7T3V5R8-F1
#
_cell.length_a   1.000
_cell.length_b   1.000
_cell.length_c   1.000
_cell.angle_alpha   90.00
_cell.angle_beta   90.00
_cell.angle_gamma   90.00
#
_symmetry.space_group_name_H-M   'P 1'
#
loop_
_entity.id
_entity.type
_entity.pdbx_description
1 polymer ?
#
loop_
_entity_poly.entity_id
_entity_poly.type
_entity_poly.pdbx_seq_one_letter_code
_entity_poly.pdbx_strand_id
1 'polypeptide(L)'
;MKISTKFLACAVSLIVLGMGKTVCEEPHDYPRSVAVGDIIYTDGTTSSKDAELTSGKTPVAVVAGFNENGVMFGLGLKQSSSSLMWAPENTTGYSTKFTGIIAYSDRTGIGYGSIATITGDKDGSDNWEYVKSIDPEGTAAAETNYPAFNFAATYAATAGITGEFAEGWYMPSIAELCELYKNKDILNTSLSKCGGTTFGYRYYWSSSQSSSSYNAWVLDFGDGILHDNYKFAIDYVCCVRAF
;
A
#
# COMPACT_ATOMS: atom_id res chain seq x y z
N MET A 1 -36.46 31.87 -19.49
CA MET A 1 -36.70 30.88 -20.57
C MET A 1 -35.39 30.77 -21.35
N LYS A 2 -34.59 29.72 -21.29
CA LYS A 2 -34.86 28.28 -21.29
C LYS A 2 -33.99 27.56 -20.25
N ILE A 3 -34.61 26.62 -19.55
CA ILE A 3 -33.96 25.52 -18.83
C ILE A 3 -33.67 24.44 -19.88
N SER A 4 -32.42 23.97 -19.96
CA SER A 4 -32.05 22.84 -20.84
C SER A 4 -31.97 21.57 -20.02
N THR A 5 -32.83 20.64 -20.40
CA THR A 5 -33.15 19.36 -19.76
C THR A 5 -32.29 18.24 -20.35
N LYS A 6 -31.81 17.34 -19.47
CA LYS A 6 -31.52 15.90 -19.64
C LYS A 6 -30.91 15.42 -20.97
N PHE A 7 -29.83 14.63 -20.89
CA PHE A 7 -29.76 13.37 -21.62
C PHE A 7 -29.10 12.29 -20.76
N LEU A 8 -29.97 11.43 -20.22
CA LEU A 8 -29.66 10.10 -19.72
C LEU A 8 -29.66 9.20 -20.96
N ALA A 9 -28.50 8.72 -21.40
CA ALA A 9 -28.42 7.77 -22.51
C ALA A 9 -28.53 6.35 -21.96
N CYS A 10 -29.74 5.80 -21.99
CA CYS A 10 -30.00 4.37 -21.81
C CYS A 10 -29.81 3.70 -23.18
N ALA A 11 -28.74 2.91 -23.34
CA ALA A 11 -28.50 2.16 -24.57
C ALA A 11 -29.42 0.93 -24.61
N VAL A 12 -30.43 0.98 -25.47
CA VAL A 12 -31.33 -0.15 -25.76
C VAL A 12 -30.74 -0.92 -26.94
N SER A 13 -30.21 -2.12 -26.69
CA SER A 13 -29.92 -3.07 -27.78
C SER A 13 -31.23 -3.67 -28.29
N LEU A 14 -31.62 -3.30 -29.52
CA LEU A 14 -32.70 -3.93 -30.25
C LEU A 14 -32.24 -5.30 -30.77
N ILE A 15 -32.83 -6.37 -30.26
CA ILE A 15 -32.97 -7.64 -30.99
C ILE A 15 -34.47 -7.89 -31.11
N VAL A 16 -35.00 -7.80 -32.33
CA VAL A 16 -36.39 -8.15 -32.64
C VAL A 16 -36.41 -9.53 -33.27
N LEU A 17 -37.00 -10.52 -32.57
CA LEU A 17 -37.78 -11.60 -33.17
C LEU A 17 -38.51 -12.40 -32.07
N GLY A 18 -39.84 -12.36 -32.09
CA GLY A 18 -40.70 -13.31 -31.38
C GLY A 18 -41.52 -12.70 -30.23
N MET A 19 -42.84 -12.77 -30.35
CA MET A 19 -43.81 -12.39 -29.34
C MET A 19 -43.51 -13.04 -27.97
N GLY A 20 -43.26 -12.23 -26.93
CA GLY A 20 -43.03 -12.69 -25.57
C GLY A 20 -42.94 -11.52 -24.60
N LYS A 21 -43.55 -11.68 -23.43
CA LYS A 21 -43.65 -10.72 -22.32
C LYS A 21 -42.48 -9.73 -22.21
N THR A 22 -42.77 -8.43 -22.11
CA THR A 22 -41.86 -7.46 -21.50
C THR A 22 -41.75 -7.81 -20.02
N VAL A 23 -40.72 -8.56 -19.66
CA VAL A 23 -40.21 -8.63 -18.30
C VAL A 23 -39.36 -7.37 -18.12
N CYS A 24 -39.80 -6.46 -17.25
CA CYS A 24 -38.90 -5.43 -16.74
C CYS A 24 -37.91 -6.15 -15.84
N GLU A 25 -36.74 -6.51 -16.36
CA GLU A 25 -35.63 -6.94 -15.51
C GLU A 25 -35.25 -5.76 -14.61
N GLU A 26 -35.20 -6.02 -13.30
CA GLU A 26 -34.68 -5.06 -12.32
C GLU A 26 -33.27 -4.62 -12.72
N PRO A 27 -32.84 -3.39 -12.38
CA PRO A 27 -31.53 -2.92 -12.78
C PRO A 27 -30.49 -3.89 -12.21
N HIS A 28 -29.76 -4.54 -13.12
CA HIS A 28 -28.58 -5.30 -12.77
C HIS A 28 -27.72 -4.44 -11.85
N ASP A 29 -27.58 -4.88 -10.61
CA ASP A 29 -26.68 -4.30 -9.62
C ASP A 29 -25.28 -4.32 -10.24
N TYR A 30 -24.87 -3.20 -10.84
CA TYR A 30 -23.54 -3.09 -11.40
C TYR A 30 -22.58 -3.26 -10.22
N PRO A 31 -21.59 -4.17 -10.31
CA PRO A 31 -20.68 -4.41 -9.21
C PRO A 31 -20.03 -3.08 -8.82
N ARG A 32 -20.14 -2.73 -7.53
CA ARG A 32 -19.53 -1.53 -6.94
C ARG A 32 -18.06 -1.47 -7.37
N SER A 33 -17.62 -0.32 -7.91
CA SER A 33 -16.20 -0.06 -8.11
C SER A 33 -15.49 0.05 -6.76
N VAL A 34 -14.47 -0.79 -6.54
CA VAL A 34 -13.63 -0.73 -5.34
C VAL A 34 -12.94 0.64 -5.24
N ALA A 35 -12.88 1.21 -4.05
CA ALA A 35 -12.32 2.54 -3.81
C ALA A 35 -11.35 2.57 -2.63
N VAL A 36 -10.49 3.60 -2.58
CA VAL A 36 -9.59 3.83 -1.44
C VAL A 36 -10.37 3.93 -0.13
N GLY A 37 -9.90 3.18 0.86
CA GLY A 37 -10.53 3.02 2.17
C GLY A 37 -11.43 1.79 2.28
N ASP A 38 -11.79 1.14 1.17
CA ASP A 38 -12.59 -0.09 1.23
C ASP A 38 -11.87 -1.19 2.02
N ILE A 39 -12.65 -2.09 2.60
CA ILE A 39 -12.16 -3.12 3.49
C ILE A 39 -12.02 -4.41 2.70
N ILE A 40 -10.84 -5.01 2.74
CA ILE A 40 -10.57 -6.32 2.16
C ILE A 40 -10.69 -7.35 3.29
N TYR A 41 -11.43 -8.42 3.07
CA TYR A 41 -11.61 -9.51 4.03
C TYR A 41 -10.74 -10.72 3.69
N THR A 42 -10.55 -11.62 4.65
CA THR A 42 -9.77 -12.87 4.48
C THR A 42 -10.31 -13.83 3.42
N ASP A 43 -11.54 -13.65 2.94
CA ASP A 43 -12.16 -14.43 1.86
C ASP A 43 -12.04 -13.76 0.47
N GLY A 44 -11.28 -12.66 0.39
CA GLY A 44 -11.04 -11.90 -0.84
C GLY A 44 -12.15 -10.95 -1.25
N THR A 45 -13.28 -10.95 -0.53
CA THR A 45 -14.34 -9.97 -0.80
C THR A 45 -13.97 -8.59 -0.26
N THR A 46 -14.65 -7.57 -0.79
CA THR A 46 -14.52 -6.18 -0.34
C THR A 46 -15.84 -5.60 0.13
N SER A 47 -15.78 -4.64 1.06
CA SER A 47 -16.92 -3.81 1.42
C SER A 47 -16.55 -2.33 1.39
N SER A 48 -17.56 -1.48 1.18
CA SER A 48 -17.37 -0.04 1.23
C SER A 48 -16.90 0.42 2.62
N LYS A 49 -15.96 1.36 2.66
CA LYS A 49 -15.57 2.05 3.91
C LYS A 49 -16.75 2.62 4.71
N ASP A 50 -17.82 3.01 4.01
CA ASP A 50 -19.01 3.62 4.60
C ASP A 50 -20.03 2.57 5.12
N ALA A 51 -19.86 1.30 4.76
CA ALA A 51 -20.74 0.20 5.19
C ALA A 51 -20.23 -0.46 6.47
N GLU A 52 -21.12 -0.94 7.33
CA GLU A 52 -20.73 -1.71 8.53
C GLU A 52 -19.84 -2.91 8.19
N LEU A 53 -19.03 -3.33 9.17
CA LEU A 53 -18.23 -4.54 8.98
C LEU A 53 -19.14 -5.74 8.70
N THR A 54 -18.84 -6.46 7.63
CA THR A 54 -19.62 -7.63 7.24
C THR A 54 -19.52 -8.71 8.31
N SER A 55 -20.66 -9.05 8.91
CA SER A 55 -20.73 -10.07 9.97
C SER A 55 -20.15 -11.41 9.50
N GLY A 56 -19.34 -12.04 10.34
CA GLY A 56 -18.68 -13.31 10.03
C GLY A 56 -17.45 -13.20 9.11
N LYS A 57 -17.07 -11.99 8.68
CA LYS A 57 -15.84 -11.78 7.89
C LYS A 57 -14.77 -11.07 8.70
N THR A 58 -13.52 -11.47 8.50
CA THR A 58 -12.34 -10.89 9.17
C THR A 58 -11.63 -9.93 8.23
N PRO A 59 -11.52 -8.62 8.55
CA PRO A 59 -10.72 -7.69 7.77
C PRO A 59 -9.24 -8.12 7.73
N VAL A 60 -8.61 -7.99 6.57
CA VAL A 60 -7.18 -8.31 6.36
C VAL A 60 -6.37 -7.10 5.89
N ALA A 61 -7.00 -6.18 5.17
CA ALA A 61 -6.37 -4.98 4.63
C ALA A 61 -7.40 -3.87 4.38
N VAL A 62 -6.88 -2.66 4.14
CA VAL A 62 -7.65 -1.52 3.64
C VAL A 62 -7.12 -1.15 2.26
N VAL A 63 -7.99 -0.96 1.27
CA VAL A 63 -7.59 -0.52 -0.07
C VAL A 63 -6.85 0.80 0.02
N ALA A 64 -5.58 0.79 -0.36
CA ALA A 64 -4.66 1.92 -0.23
C ALA A 64 -4.61 2.76 -1.50
N GLY A 65 -4.72 2.12 -2.65
CA GLY A 65 -4.62 2.77 -3.94
C GLY A 65 -4.55 1.75 -5.08
N PHE A 66 -4.15 2.26 -6.25
CA PHE A 66 -3.96 1.49 -7.47
C PHE A 66 -2.62 1.89 -8.07
N ASN A 67 -1.84 0.91 -8.53
CA ASN A 67 -0.60 1.22 -9.25
C ASN A 67 -0.90 1.72 -10.68
N GLU A 68 0.15 2.05 -11.44
CA GLU A 68 0.01 2.62 -12.79
C GLU A 68 -0.70 1.69 -13.79
N ASN A 69 -0.70 0.38 -13.52
CA ASN A 69 -1.40 -0.63 -14.32
C ASN A 69 -2.84 -0.86 -13.85
N GLY A 70 -3.32 -0.10 -12.85
CA GLY A 70 -4.64 -0.24 -12.26
C GLY A 70 -4.77 -1.42 -11.30
N VAL A 71 -3.66 -2.08 -10.93
CA VAL A 71 -3.68 -3.17 -9.93
C VAL A 71 -3.88 -2.55 -8.56
N MET A 72 -4.85 -3.08 -7.82
CA MET A 72 -5.16 -2.66 -6.48
C MET A 72 -4.06 -3.10 -5.51
N PHE A 73 -3.72 -2.24 -4.55
CA PHE A 73 -2.94 -2.66 -3.40
C PHE A 73 -3.62 -2.24 -2.10
N GLY A 74 -3.45 -3.06 -1.08
CA GLY A 74 -4.03 -2.88 0.25
C GLY A 74 -2.96 -2.65 1.31
N LEU A 75 -3.26 -1.75 2.25
CA LEU A 75 -2.50 -1.52 3.46
C LEU A 75 -2.88 -2.54 4.54
N GLY A 76 -1.87 -3.16 5.13
CA GLY A 76 -2.03 -4.08 6.24
C GLY A 76 -2.55 -3.38 7.51
N LEU A 77 -3.35 -4.11 8.30
CA LEU A 77 -3.94 -3.57 9.53
C LEU A 77 -2.92 -3.34 10.67
N LYS A 78 -1.72 -3.92 10.59
CA LYS A 78 -0.68 -3.80 11.62
C LYS A 78 0.54 -3.06 11.07
N GLN A 79 1.33 -2.53 11.98
CA GLN A 79 2.61 -1.88 11.73
C GLN A 79 3.63 -2.45 12.72
N SER A 80 4.91 -2.17 12.53
CA SER A 80 5.92 -2.56 13.52
C SER A 80 5.60 -1.95 14.88
N SER A 81 5.72 -2.75 15.95
CA SER A 81 5.44 -2.30 17.32
C SER A 81 6.55 -1.37 17.86
N SER A 82 7.74 -1.49 17.28
CA SER A 82 8.91 -0.64 17.52
C SER A 82 9.48 -0.14 16.20
N SER A 83 10.30 0.91 16.28
CA SER A 83 11.14 1.36 15.18
C SER A 83 12.24 0.33 14.88
N LEU A 84 12.54 0.13 13.60
CA LEU A 84 13.45 -0.88 13.06
C LEU A 84 14.50 -0.21 12.19
N MET A 85 15.69 -0.82 12.09
CA MET A 85 16.70 -0.37 11.12
C MET A 85 16.40 -0.90 9.73
N TRP A 86 16.71 -0.12 8.71
CA TRP A 86 16.70 -0.59 7.32
C TRP A 86 17.82 -1.60 7.10
N ALA A 87 19.04 -1.25 7.54
CA ALA A 87 20.19 -2.14 7.68
C ALA A 87 21.17 -1.55 8.73
N PRO A 88 21.58 -2.31 9.77
CA PRO A 88 22.50 -1.80 10.80
C PRO A 88 23.88 -1.39 10.27
N GLU A 89 24.54 -0.47 10.97
CA GLU A 89 25.91 -0.07 10.66
C GLU A 89 26.85 -1.30 10.67
N ASN A 90 27.85 -1.30 9.78
CA ASN A 90 28.80 -2.40 9.57
C ASN A 90 28.23 -3.68 8.94
N THR A 91 26.99 -3.66 8.43
CA THR A 91 26.46 -4.74 7.58
C THR A 91 26.72 -4.47 6.09
N THR A 92 26.69 -5.53 5.28
CA THR A 92 26.69 -5.42 3.81
C THR A 92 25.51 -4.56 3.34
N GLY A 93 24.32 -4.73 3.93
CA GLY A 93 23.14 -3.93 3.61
C GLY A 93 23.29 -2.43 3.81
N TYR A 94 24.04 -2.02 4.85
CA TYR A 94 24.31 -0.61 5.12
C TYR A 94 25.20 0.05 4.06
N SER A 95 26.23 -0.66 3.58
CA SER A 95 27.25 -0.10 2.68
C SER A 95 26.97 -0.37 1.19
N THR A 96 26.13 -1.35 0.87
CA THR A 96 25.81 -1.74 -0.51
C THR A 96 24.89 -0.72 -1.17
N LYS A 97 25.20 -0.38 -2.42
CA LYS A 97 24.33 0.44 -3.28
C LYS A 97 23.40 -0.48 -4.08
N PHE A 98 22.16 -0.62 -3.63
CA PHE A 98 21.13 -1.40 -4.32
C PHE A 98 20.55 -0.61 -5.49
N THR A 99 21.19 -0.65 -6.66
CA THR A 99 20.85 0.23 -7.79
C THR A 99 19.46 -0.02 -8.38
N GLY A 100 18.94 -1.24 -8.25
CA GLY A 100 17.62 -1.63 -8.77
C GLY A 100 16.44 -1.01 -8.02
N ILE A 101 16.66 -0.54 -6.79
CA ILE A 101 15.60 0.00 -5.92
C ILE A 101 15.80 1.48 -5.61
N ILE A 102 16.62 2.17 -6.43
CA ILE A 102 16.85 3.60 -6.26
C ILE A 102 15.63 4.36 -6.76
N ALA A 103 15.05 5.16 -5.87
CA ALA A 103 14.05 6.16 -6.19
C ALA A 103 14.61 7.57 -6.00
N TYR A 104 14.01 8.53 -6.69
CA TYR A 104 14.34 9.94 -6.61
C TYR A 104 13.07 10.74 -6.33
N SER A 105 13.20 11.77 -5.50
CA SER A 105 12.19 12.80 -5.31
C SER A 105 12.67 14.12 -5.89
N ASP A 106 11.78 14.89 -6.52
CA ASP A 106 12.08 16.26 -6.97
C ASP A 106 12.21 17.25 -5.79
N ARG A 107 11.64 16.91 -4.62
CA ARG A 107 11.59 17.76 -3.42
C ARG A 107 11.73 16.96 -2.13
N THR A 108 12.32 17.58 -1.11
CA THR A 108 12.41 17.03 0.25
C THR A 108 12.07 18.10 1.29
N GLY A 109 11.57 17.67 2.45
CA GLY A 109 11.10 18.55 3.52
C GLY A 109 9.60 18.43 3.83
N ILE A 110 9.11 19.38 4.62
CA ILE A 110 7.76 19.40 5.20
C ILE A 110 6.69 19.53 4.12
N GLY A 111 5.61 18.74 4.23
CA GLY A 111 4.46 18.76 3.33
C GLY A 111 4.68 18.17 1.94
N TYR A 112 5.90 17.70 1.61
CA TYR A 112 6.19 17.16 0.28
C TYR A 112 5.74 15.71 0.08
N GLY A 113 5.40 14.98 1.15
CA GLY A 113 4.87 13.62 1.05
C GLY A 113 3.64 13.46 0.15
N SER A 114 2.84 14.52 -0.03
CA SER A 114 1.62 14.48 -0.85
C SER A 114 1.78 15.05 -2.27
N ILE A 115 2.85 15.80 -2.55
CA ILE A 115 3.01 16.56 -3.80
C ILE A 115 4.32 16.31 -4.54
N ALA A 116 5.28 15.62 -3.92
CA ALA A 116 6.53 15.27 -4.58
C ALA A 116 6.28 14.34 -5.77
N THR A 117 7.07 14.54 -6.82
CA THR A 117 7.13 13.63 -7.96
C THR A 117 8.23 12.62 -7.73
N ILE A 118 7.85 11.35 -7.61
CA ILE A 118 8.78 10.24 -7.48
C ILE A 118 9.13 9.67 -8.85
N THR A 119 10.42 9.42 -9.09
CA THR A 119 10.96 8.76 -10.29
C THR A 119 11.96 7.67 -9.91
N GLY A 120 12.40 6.85 -10.87
CA GLY A 120 13.20 5.66 -10.58
C GLY A 120 12.31 4.47 -10.24
N ASP A 121 12.70 3.69 -9.23
CA ASP A 121 11.85 2.64 -8.68
C ASP A 121 10.61 3.23 -7.96
N LYS A 122 9.43 2.66 -8.23
CA LYS A 122 8.14 3.07 -7.67
C LYS A 122 7.34 1.89 -7.14
N ASP A 123 7.82 0.65 -7.29
CA ASP A 123 7.09 -0.55 -6.93
C ASP A 123 7.87 -1.30 -5.84
N GLY A 124 7.32 -1.35 -4.63
CA GLY A 124 8.01 -2.00 -3.51
C GLY A 124 7.99 -3.53 -3.57
N SER A 125 7.19 -4.12 -4.47
CA SER A 125 6.83 -5.53 -4.42
C SER A 125 8.00 -6.48 -4.72
N ASP A 126 8.97 -6.06 -5.52
CA ASP A 126 10.16 -6.83 -5.88
C ASP A 126 11.44 -6.37 -5.16
N ASN A 127 11.39 -5.25 -4.43
CA ASN A 127 12.56 -4.66 -3.78
C ASN A 127 13.27 -5.64 -2.82
N TRP A 128 12.52 -6.46 -2.07
CA TRP A 128 13.13 -7.46 -1.20
C TRP A 128 13.79 -8.62 -1.97
N GLU A 129 13.16 -9.07 -3.07
CA GLU A 129 13.77 -10.07 -3.95
C GLU A 129 15.06 -9.54 -4.58
N TYR A 130 15.06 -8.27 -4.98
CA TYR A 130 16.27 -7.62 -5.48
C TYR A 130 17.38 -7.58 -4.43
N VAL A 131 17.09 -7.16 -3.19
CA VAL A 131 18.09 -7.15 -2.10
C VAL A 131 18.65 -8.56 -1.86
N LYS A 132 17.80 -9.59 -1.82
CA LYS A 132 18.24 -10.99 -1.71
C LYS A 132 19.16 -11.44 -2.84
N SER A 133 18.91 -10.98 -4.07
CA SER A 133 19.75 -11.31 -5.22
C SER A 133 21.16 -10.69 -5.15
N ILE A 134 21.28 -9.53 -4.48
CA ILE A 134 22.54 -8.79 -4.35
C ILE A 134 23.33 -9.20 -3.10
N ASP A 135 22.64 -9.45 -1.98
CA ASP A 135 23.26 -9.84 -0.70
C ASP A 135 22.61 -11.11 -0.12
N PRO A 136 22.81 -12.28 -0.75
CA PRO A 136 22.24 -13.54 -0.29
C PRO A 136 22.76 -13.94 1.10
N GLU A 137 24.01 -13.60 1.44
CA GLU A 137 24.61 -13.91 2.74
C GLU A 137 23.99 -13.06 3.87
N GLY A 138 23.87 -11.74 3.66
CA GLY A 138 23.25 -10.87 4.67
C GLY A 138 21.77 -11.15 4.86
N THR A 139 21.04 -11.45 3.78
CA THR A 139 19.61 -11.75 3.83
C THR A 139 19.27 -13.11 4.45
N ALA A 140 20.21 -14.06 4.50
CA ALA A 140 20.06 -15.30 5.26
C ALA A 140 19.87 -15.05 6.78
N ALA A 141 20.33 -13.90 7.29
CA ALA A 141 20.11 -13.42 8.65
C ALA A 141 19.32 -12.11 8.68
N ALA A 142 18.24 -12.03 7.89
CA ALA A 142 17.44 -10.82 7.70
C ALA A 142 16.96 -10.17 9.01
N GLU A 143 16.59 -10.94 10.03
CA GLU A 143 16.18 -10.39 11.34
C GLU A 143 17.24 -9.47 11.95
N THR A 144 18.53 -9.81 11.76
CA THR A 144 19.65 -9.01 12.26
C THR A 144 20.11 -7.98 11.24
N ASN A 145 20.23 -8.35 9.96
CA ASN A 145 20.90 -7.52 8.95
C ASN A 145 19.96 -6.60 8.17
N TYR A 146 18.67 -6.93 8.12
CA TYR A 146 17.62 -6.17 7.44
C TYR A 146 16.31 -6.13 8.26
N PRO A 147 16.31 -5.62 9.51
CA PRO A 147 15.16 -5.75 10.41
C PRO A 147 13.84 -5.23 9.82
N ALA A 148 13.87 -4.11 9.10
CA ALA A 148 12.70 -3.55 8.44
C ALA A 148 12.12 -4.47 7.34
N PHE A 149 12.97 -5.02 6.46
CA PHE A 149 12.53 -5.99 5.45
C PHE A 149 12.09 -7.31 6.09
N ASN A 150 12.74 -7.75 7.16
CA ASN A 150 12.35 -8.95 7.89
C ASN A 150 10.94 -8.83 8.48
N PHE A 151 10.59 -7.66 9.04
CA PHE A 151 9.22 -7.39 9.49
C PHE A 151 8.22 -7.52 8.35
N ALA A 152 8.52 -6.96 7.17
CA ALA A 152 7.64 -7.08 6.01
C ALA A 152 7.50 -8.54 5.53
N ALA A 153 8.61 -9.26 5.42
CA ALA A 153 8.63 -10.66 5.01
C ALA A 153 7.90 -11.60 5.99
N THR A 154 7.80 -11.22 7.26
CA THR A 154 7.11 -12.00 8.32
C THR A 154 5.78 -11.38 8.76
N TYR A 155 5.29 -10.38 8.02
CA TYR A 155 4.13 -9.58 8.39
C TYR A 155 2.88 -10.43 8.61
N ALA A 156 2.59 -11.37 7.69
CA ALA A 156 1.40 -12.21 7.78
C ALA A 156 1.34 -12.98 9.10
N ALA A 157 2.47 -13.57 9.53
CA ALA A 157 2.55 -14.28 10.80
C ALA A 157 2.31 -13.33 12.00
N THR A 158 2.89 -12.13 11.96
CA THR A 158 2.71 -11.10 13.01
C THR A 158 1.26 -10.59 13.06
N ALA A 159 0.60 -10.51 11.92
CA ALA A 159 -0.79 -10.08 11.80
C ALA A 159 -1.80 -11.23 11.99
N GLY A 160 -1.36 -12.48 12.18
CA GLY A 160 -2.22 -13.65 12.31
C GLY A 160 -2.98 -14.02 11.03
N ILE A 161 -2.44 -13.66 9.87
CA ILE A 161 -3.02 -13.90 8.55
C ILE A 161 -2.60 -15.29 8.07
N THR A 162 -3.56 -16.06 7.57
CA THR A 162 -3.36 -17.41 7.04
C THR A 162 -4.09 -17.58 5.70
N GLY A 163 -3.85 -18.68 5.01
CA GLY A 163 -4.50 -18.97 3.72
C GLY A 163 -3.93 -18.14 2.57
N GLU A 164 -4.78 -17.72 1.64
CA GLU A 164 -4.40 -17.05 0.39
C GLU A 164 -3.61 -15.75 0.59
N PHE A 165 -3.85 -15.04 1.71
CA PHE A 165 -3.19 -13.77 2.02
C PHE A 165 -2.01 -13.91 2.99
N ALA A 166 -1.53 -15.13 3.22
CA ALA A 166 -0.35 -15.39 4.04
C ALA A 166 0.97 -14.93 3.38
N GLU A 167 0.95 -14.60 2.08
CA GLU A 167 2.12 -14.24 1.28
C GLU A 167 1.87 -12.95 0.48
N GLY A 168 2.95 -12.36 -0.05
CA GLY A 168 2.91 -11.18 -0.92
C GLY A 168 2.86 -9.83 -0.19
N TRP A 169 3.13 -9.82 1.12
CA TRP A 169 3.31 -8.59 1.88
C TRP A 169 4.72 -8.04 1.73
N TYR A 170 4.83 -6.73 1.52
CA TYR A 170 6.12 -6.06 1.32
C TYR A 170 6.12 -4.67 1.96
N MET A 171 7.33 -4.15 2.19
CA MET A 171 7.55 -2.78 2.63
C MET A 171 7.35 -1.85 1.42
N PRO A 172 6.45 -0.85 1.49
CA PRO A 172 6.12 -0.01 0.34
C PRO A 172 7.34 0.74 -0.19
N SER A 173 7.39 0.99 -1.49
CA SER A 173 8.30 1.97 -2.10
C SER A 173 8.00 3.38 -1.58
N ILE A 174 8.88 4.35 -1.83
CA ILE A 174 8.59 5.74 -1.45
C ILE A 174 7.39 6.31 -2.23
N ALA A 175 7.17 5.86 -3.47
CA ALA A 175 6.00 6.26 -4.25
C ALA A 175 4.69 5.74 -3.62
N GLU A 176 4.67 4.47 -3.21
CA GLU A 176 3.52 3.88 -2.52
C GLU A 176 3.30 4.53 -1.15
N LEU A 177 4.37 4.82 -0.40
CA LEU A 177 4.29 5.48 0.90
C LEU A 177 3.75 6.92 0.78
N CYS A 178 4.14 7.66 -0.26
CA CYS A 178 3.53 8.94 -0.62
C CYS A 178 2.03 8.80 -0.92
N GLU A 179 1.62 7.73 -1.61
CA GLU A 179 0.20 7.46 -1.89
C GLU A 179 -0.58 7.13 -0.60
N LEU A 180 0.02 6.37 0.32
CA LEU A 180 -0.54 6.14 1.65
C LEU A 180 -0.73 7.44 2.42
N TYR A 181 0.25 8.37 2.34
CA TYR A 181 0.15 9.66 3.01
C TYR A 181 -0.96 10.56 2.43
N LYS A 182 -1.10 10.63 1.09
CA LYS A 182 -2.20 11.37 0.45
C LYS A 182 -3.58 10.89 0.91
N ASN A 183 -3.71 9.60 1.17
CA ASN A 183 -4.96 8.96 1.57
C ASN A 183 -5.07 8.74 3.09
N LYS A 184 -4.12 9.25 3.89
CA LYS A 184 -3.94 8.94 5.32
C LYS A 184 -5.23 9.04 6.14
N ASP A 185 -6.03 10.08 5.97
CA ASP A 185 -7.24 10.27 6.78
C ASP A 185 -8.32 9.22 6.50
N ILE A 186 -8.50 8.89 5.21
CA ILE A 186 -9.39 7.82 4.78
C ILE A 186 -8.89 6.47 5.31
N LEU A 187 -7.58 6.21 5.17
CA LEU A 187 -6.97 4.97 5.65
C LEU A 187 -7.08 4.84 7.18
N ASN A 188 -6.79 5.90 7.94
CA ASN A 188 -6.90 5.91 9.39
C ASN A 188 -8.32 5.65 9.87
N THR A 189 -9.32 6.18 9.15
CA THR A 189 -10.74 5.93 9.44
C THR A 189 -11.05 4.44 9.29
N SER A 190 -10.69 3.84 8.16
CA SER A 190 -10.91 2.40 7.90
C SER A 190 -10.08 1.48 8.80
N LEU A 191 -8.81 1.83 9.07
CA LEU A 191 -7.96 1.09 10.00
C LEU A 191 -8.57 1.05 11.39
N SER A 192 -9.04 2.19 11.90
CA SER A 192 -9.71 2.25 13.22
C SER A 192 -10.94 1.35 13.25
N LYS A 193 -11.75 1.37 12.19
CA LYS A 193 -12.93 0.51 12.04
C LYS A 193 -12.58 -0.97 12.04
N CYS A 194 -11.46 -1.35 11.41
CA CYS A 194 -10.98 -2.73 11.33
C CYS A 194 -10.17 -3.20 12.56
N GLY A 195 -10.02 -2.38 13.62
CA GLY A 195 -9.14 -2.72 14.75
C GLY A 195 -7.64 -2.74 14.39
N GLY A 196 -7.29 -2.01 13.34
CA GLY A 196 -5.92 -1.80 12.86
C GLY A 196 -5.19 -0.68 13.61
N THR A 197 -3.93 -0.48 13.25
CA THR A 197 -3.05 0.57 13.80
C THR A 197 -3.08 1.77 12.87
N THR A 198 -3.54 2.93 13.36
CA THR A 198 -3.54 4.17 12.59
C THR A 198 -2.14 4.78 12.49
N PHE A 199 -1.90 5.54 11.42
CA PHE A 199 -0.70 6.35 11.29
C PHE A 199 -0.74 7.53 12.28
N GLY A 200 0.28 7.64 13.12
CA GLY A 200 0.53 8.79 13.99
C GLY A 200 1.55 9.78 13.40
N TYR A 201 2.12 10.62 14.26
CA TYR A 201 3.23 11.53 13.96
C TYR A 201 4.55 10.76 14.07
N ARG A 202 4.86 9.97 13.05
CA ARG A 202 5.99 9.04 13.01
C ARG A 202 6.52 8.92 11.59
N TYR A 203 7.83 8.68 11.49
CA TYR A 203 8.50 8.29 10.25
C TYR A 203 8.31 6.80 9.96
N TYR A 204 8.09 6.50 8.69
CA TYR A 204 8.04 5.15 8.17
C TYR A 204 9.11 4.96 7.10
N TRP A 205 9.79 3.81 7.17
CA TRP A 205 10.69 3.36 6.11
C TRP A 205 9.92 3.05 4.83
N SER A 206 10.54 3.40 3.71
CA SER A 206 10.25 2.77 2.43
C SER A 206 11.30 1.72 2.08
N SER A 207 10.97 0.83 1.15
CA SER A 207 11.93 -0.09 0.53
C SER A 207 12.87 0.58 -0.47
N SER A 208 12.62 1.84 -0.84
CA SER A 208 13.40 2.57 -1.83
C SER A 208 14.71 3.12 -1.24
N GLN A 209 15.83 2.82 -1.89
CA GLN A 209 17.10 3.45 -1.57
C GLN A 209 17.15 4.85 -2.19
N SER A 210 17.81 5.79 -1.51
CA SER A 210 18.17 7.07 -2.13
C SER A 210 19.35 6.89 -3.12
N SER A 211 19.78 7.99 -3.73
CA SER A 211 21.00 7.99 -4.57
C SER A 211 22.29 7.69 -3.79
N SER A 212 22.29 7.87 -2.46
CA SER A 212 23.36 7.51 -1.53
C SER A 212 23.32 6.02 -1.20
N SER A 213 24.48 5.37 -1.14
CA SER A 213 24.59 3.97 -0.69
C SER A 213 24.18 3.77 0.76
N TYR A 214 24.22 4.82 1.58
CA TYR A 214 24.01 4.74 3.03
C TYR A 214 22.61 5.16 3.47
N ASN A 215 21.76 5.65 2.55
CA ASN A 215 20.49 6.26 2.91
C ASN A 215 19.32 5.61 2.15
N ALA A 216 18.22 5.42 2.85
CA ALA A 216 16.93 5.00 2.31
C ALA A 216 15.87 6.08 2.53
N TRP A 217 14.82 6.09 1.72
CA TRP A 217 13.76 7.09 1.83
C TRP A 217 12.81 6.80 3.00
N VAL A 218 12.40 7.86 3.68
CA VAL A 218 11.39 7.85 4.75
C VAL A 218 10.33 8.92 4.51
N LEU A 219 9.16 8.70 5.11
CA LEU A 219 8.10 9.70 5.15
C LEU A 219 7.49 9.81 6.55
N ASP A 220 7.43 11.02 7.08
CA ASP A 220 6.68 11.33 8.30
C ASP A 220 5.19 11.47 8.00
N PHE A 221 4.36 10.76 8.76
CA PHE A 221 2.89 10.78 8.64
C PHE A 221 2.21 11.84 9.52
N GLY A 222 2.97 12.68 10.24
CA GLY A 222 2.45 13.86 10.91
C GLY A 222 2.30 15.02 9.94
N ASP A 223 3.44 15.53 9.46
CA ASP A 223 3.53 16.74 8.65
C ASP A 223 3.97 16.49 7.20
N GLY A 224 4.07 15.22 6.78
CA GLY A 224 4.40 14.86 5.41
C GLY A 224 5.86 15.14 5.06
N ILE A 225 6.76 14.99 6.03
CA ILE A 225 8.19 15.25 5.86
C ILE A 225 8.81 14.12 5.03
N LEU A 226 9.09 14.41 3.77
CA LEU A 226 9.75 13.50 2.84
C LEU A 226 11.25 13.76 2.83
N HIS A 227 12.07 12.78 3.21
CA HIS A 227 13.53 12.88 3.13
C HIS A 227 14.19 11.51 3.14
N ASP A 228 15.49 11.45 2.90
CA ASP A 228 16.29 10.24 3.06
C ASP A 228 17.00 10.24 4.43
N ASN A 229 17.13 9.06 5.03
CA ASN A 229 17.74 8.86 6.33
C ASN A 229 18.78 7.74 6.26
N TYR A 230 19.74 7.73 7.18
CA TYR A 230 20.76 6.68 7.25
C TYR A 230 20.10 5.32 7.48
N LYS A 231 20.53 4.28 6.76
CA LYS A 231 19.95 2.93 6.87
C LYS A 231 20.02 2.32 8.29
N PHE A 232 20.97 2.77 9.12
CA PHE A 232 21.07 2.36 10.53
C PHE A 232 20.14 3.11 11.48
N ALA A 233 19.48 4.18 11.02
CA ALA A 233 18.49 4.88 11.82
C ALA A 233 17.29 3.96 12.09
N ILE A 234 16.43 4.35 13.03
CA ILE A 234 15.28 3.55 13.44
C ILE A 234 13.98 4.26 13.08
N ASP A 235 13.16 3.65 12.23
CA ASP A 235 11.86 4.18 11.80
C ASP A 235 10.83 3.04 11.76
N TYR A 236 9.53 3.37 11.72
CA TYR A 236 8.46 2.36 11.71
C TYR A 236 8.31 1.71 10.34
N VAL A 237 7.66 0.54 10.29
CA VAL A 237 7.35 -0.15 9.04
C VAL A 237 5.86 -0.47 8.98
N CYS A 238 5.24 -0.14 7.86
CA CYS A 238 3.94 -0.65 7.45
C CYS A 238 4.13 -1.58 6.26
N CYS A 239 3.15 -2.45 6.00
CA CYS A 239 3.20 -3.39 4.89
C CYS A 239 2.02 -3.19 3.96
N VAL A 240 2.27 -3.37 2.68
CA VAL A 240 1.26 -3.39 1.62
C VAL A 240 1.32 -4.72 0.88
N ARG A 241 0.25 -5.04 0.12
CA ARG A 241 0.13 -6.22 -0.72
C ARG A 241 -0.72 -5.90 -1.94
N ALA A 242 -0.37 -6.44 -3.10
CA ALA A 242 -1.21 -6.39 -4.31
C ALA A 242 -2.39 -7.38 -4.21
N PHE A 243 -3.55 -7.03 -4.76
CA PHE A 243 -4.79 -7.82 -4.72
C PHE A 243 -5.45 -7.93 -6.09
#